data_AF-A0A380CBS3-F1
#
_entry.id   AF-A0A380CBS3-F1
#
_cell.length_a   1.000
_cell.length_b   1.000
_cell.length_c   1.000
_cell.angle_alpha   90.00
_cell.angle_beta   90.00
_cell.angle_gamma   90.00
#
_symmetry.space_group_name_H-M   'P 1'
#
loop_
_entity.id
_entity.type
_entity.pdbx_description
1 polymer ?
#
loop_
_entity_poly.entity_id
_entity_poly.type
_entity_poly.pdbx_seq_one_letter_code
_entity_poly.pdbx_strand_id
1 'polypeptide(L)'
;MHVSTAFNFSKKLEERGYLRFYKKEEDRRNTYVSVTDEGEKLILEMNENYYRTEHGVLEGSLPIKDLYGKFPELLEVMSVVRNIYGDDFMEIFERGFDNLEKTFDEKGVNSTKTEASKVESVL
;
A
#
# COMPACT_ATOMS: atom_id res chain seq x y z
N MET A 1 -10.16 12.95 0.78
CA MET A 1 -9.54 13.61 -0.40
C MET A 1 -10.65 14.12 -1.30
N HIS A 2 -10.62 15.40 -1.73
CA HIS A 2 -11.67 15.95 -2.59
C HIS A 2 -11.53 15.42 -4.04
N VAL A 3 -12.65 15.23 -4.75
CA VAL A 3 -12.68 14.63 -6.09
C VAL A 3 -11.80 15.41 -7.09
N SER A 4 -11.80 16.75 -7.01
CA SER A 4 -10.96 17.56 -7.90
C SER A 4 -9.46 17.36 -7.65
N THR A 5 -9.05 17.12 -6.40
CA THR A 5 -7.65 16.84 -6.06
C THR A 5 -7.22 15.50 -6.65
N ALA A 6 -8.05 14.47 -6.50
CA ALA A 6 -7.79 13.16 -7.08
C ALA A 6 -7.69 13.25 -8.62
N PHE A 7 -8.64 13.92 -9.26
CA PHE A 7 -8.62 14.12 -10.71
C PHE A 7 -7.36 14.85 -11.19
N ASN A 8 -6.97 15.93 -10.53
CA ASN A 8 -5.79 16.72 -10.90
C ASN A 8 -4.49 15.93 -10.74
N PHE A 9 -4.35 15.14 -9.68
CA PHE A 9 -3.18 14.25 -9.53
C PHE A 9 -3.18 13.14 -10.57
N SER A 10 -4.33 12.52 -10.82
CA SER A 10 -4.43 11.48 -11.85
C SER A 10 -4.05 12.01 -13.23
N LYS A 11 -4.46 13.24 -13.58
CA LYS A 11 -4.07 13.88 -14.85
C LYS A 11 -2.56 14.09 -14.95
N LYS A 12 -1.92 14.60 -13.90
CA LYS A 12 -0.46 14.75 -13.86
C LYS A 12 0.29 13.42 -13.97
N LEU A 13 -0.27 12.34 -13.42
CA LEU A 13 0.31 10.99 -13.52
C LEU A 13 0.10 10.39 -14.91
N GLU A 14 -1.02 10.68 -15.58
CA GLU A 14 -1.25 10.30 -16.98
C GLU A 14 -0.28 11.02 -17.92
N GLU A 15 -0.06 12.33 -17.72
CA GLU A 15 0.93 13.10 -18.49
C GLU A 15 2.36 12.56 -18.35
N ARG A 16 2.66 11.92 -17.21
CA ARG A 16 3.94 11.24 -16.93
C ARG A 16 3.99 9.80 -17.42
N GLY A 17 2.89 9.29 -17.99
CA GLY A 17 2.80 7.93 -18.50
C GLY A 17 2.61 6.84 -17.44
N TYR A 18 2.30 7.20 -16.18
CA TYR A 18 2.13 6.23 -15.08
C TYR A 18 0.67 5.76 -14.90
N LEU A 19 -0.29 6.55 -15.37
CA LEU A 19 -1.71 6.20 -15.36
C LEU A 19 -2.32 6.34 -16.75
N ARG A 20 -3.43 5.66 -16.98
CA ARG A 20 -4.28 5.81 -18.16
C ARG A 20 -5.74 5.99 -17.75
N PHE A 21 -6.41 6.99 -18.31
CA PHE A 21 -7.85 7.14 -18.12
C PHE A 21 -8.64 6.27 -19.11
N TYR A 22 -9.74 5.68 -18.63
CA TYR A 22 -10.67 4.94 -19.48
C TYR A 22 -12.11 5.06 -18.97
N LYS A 23 -13.07 4.71 -19.83
CA LYS A 23 -14.50 4.64 -19.48
C LYS A 23 -14.99 3.22 -19.71
N LYS A 24 -15.82 2.72 -18.80
CA LYS A 24 -16.53 1.45 -18.98
C LYS A 24 -17.84 1.73 -19.73
N GLU A 25 -18.21 0.89 -20.69
CA GLU A 25 -19.41 1.12 -21.50
C GLU A 25 -20.70 1.14 -20.64
N GLU A 26 -20.73 0.30 -19.61
CA GLU A 26 -21.85 0.14 -18.67
C GLU A 26 -21.95 1.27 -17.63
N ASP A 27 -20.88 2.06 -17.43
CA ASP A 27 -20.86 3.17 -16.48
C ASP A 27 -20.48 4.48 -17.17
N ARG A 28 -21.51 5.26 -17.49
CA ARG A 28 -21.37 6.58 -18.13
C ARG A 28 -21.06 7.71 -17.14
N ARG A 29 -21.19 7.47 -15.83
CA ARG A 29 -21.04 8.50 -14.79
C ARG A 29 -19.59 8.62 -14.33
N ASN A 30 -18.88 7.49 -14.25
CA ASN A 30 -17.54 7.46 -13.70
C ASN A 30 -16.46 7.48 -14.78
N THR A 31 -15.32 8.08 -14.42
CA THR A 31 -14.08 7.94 -15.19
C THR A 31 -13.12 7.12 -14.37
N TYR A 32 -12.60 6.06 -14.98
CA TYR A 32 -11.70 5.12 -14.32
C TYR A 32 -10.27 5.44 -14.71
N VAL A 33 -9.35 5.03 -13.84
CA VAL A 33 -7.91 5.11 -14.06
C VAL A 33 -7.33 3.71 -13.88
N SER A 34 -6.37 3.35 -14.72
CA SER A 34 -5.55 2.15 -14.57
C SER A 34 -4.08 2.53 -14.51
N VAL A 35 -3.31 1.73 -13.79
CA VAL A 35 -1.85 1.83 -13.78
C VAL A 35 -1.30 1.31 -15.12
N THR A 36 -0.29 1.97 -15.67
CA THR A 36 0.44 1.50 -16.86
C THR A 36 1.63 0.64 -16.45
N ASP A 37 2.27 -0.04 -17.40
CA ASP A 37 3.46 -0.85 -17.12
C ASP A 37 4.60 -0.02 -16.46
N GLU A 38 4.80 1.23 -16.91
CA GLU A 38 5.77 2.15 -16.30
C GLU A 38 5.35 2.58 -14.88
N GLY A 39 4.06 2.78 -14.65
CA GLY A 39 3.53 3.06 -13.32
C GLY A 39 3.69 1.88 -12.36
N GLU A 40 3.50 0.66 -12.85
CA GLU A 40 3.69 -0.57 -12.08
C GLU A 40 5.16 -0.77 -11.72
N LYS A 41 6.06 -0.55 -12.69
CA LYS A 41 7.51 -0.56 -12.45
C LYS A 41 7.91 0.43 -11.36
N LEU A 42 7.38 1.67 -11.40
CA LEU A 42 7.65 2.66 -10.36
C LEU A 42 7.15 2.20 -8.98
N ILE A 43 5.98 1.59 -8.89
CA ILE A 43 5.46 1.04 -7.62
C ILE A 43 6.39 -0.06 -7.09
N LEU A 44 6.91 -0.94 -7.96
CA LEU A 44 7.88 -1.96 -7.56
C LEU A 44 9.17 -1.35 -7.03
N GLU A 45 9.74 -0.36 -7.73
CA GLU A 45 10.93 0.36 -7.28
C GLU A 45 10.71 1.09 -5.94
N MET A 46 9.52 1.68 -5.73
CA MET A 46 9.15 2.28 -4.45
C MET A 46 9.10 1.26 -3.32
N ASN A 47 8.54 0.07 -3.58
CA ASN A 47 8.48 -1.02 -2.60
C ASN A 47 9.87 -1.56 -2.24
N GLU A 48 10.76 -1.74 -3.22
CA GLU A 48 12.14 -2.15 -2.96
C GLU A 48 12.90 -1.15 -2.08
N ASN A 49 12.64 0.14 -2.27
CA ASN A 49 13.25 1.20 -1.47
C ASN A 49 12.57 1.41 -0.10
N TYR A 50 11.42 0.80 0.16
CA TYR A 50 10.73 0.91 1.46
C TYR A 50 11.65 0.50 2.62
N TYR A 51 12.45 -0.56 2.46
CA TYR A 51 13.36 -1.03 3.52
C TYR A 51 14.62 -0.16 3.71
N ARG A 52 14.81 0.87 2.87
CA ARG A 52 15.98 1.77 2.90
C ARG A 52 15.68 3.12 3.56
N THR A 53 14.49 3.31 4.11
CA THR A 53 14.07 4.55 4.75
C THR A 53 13.72 4.32 6.22
N GLU A 54 13.89 5.34 7.05
CA GLU A 54 13.42 5.34 8.44
C GLU A 54 11.90 5.45 8.50
N HIS A 55 11.29 4.73 9.45
CA HIS A 55 9.84 4.63 9.58
C HIS A 55 9.42 4.86 11.03
N GLY A 56 9.25 6.12 11.42
CA GLY A 56 8.98 6.49 12.82
C GLY A 56 7.76 5.80 13.44
N VAL A 57 6.69 5.54 12.68
CA VAL A 57 5.50 4.80 13.18
C VAL A 57 5.82 3.32 13.40
N LEU A 58 6.56 2.70 12.48
CA LEU A 58 6.97 1.30 12.60
C LEU A 58 7.92 1.13 13.78
N GLU A 59 8.98 1.93 13.84
CA GLU A 59 9.98 1.92 14.91
C GLU A 59 9.35 2.19 16.28
N GLY A 60 8.49 3.20 16.38
CA GLY A 60 7.76 3.52 17.60
C GLY A 60 6.81 2.42 18.07
N SER A 61 6.40 1.52 17.18
CA SER A 61 5.51 0.38 17.51
C SER A 61 6.26 -0.89 17.93
N LEU A 62 7.58 -0.97 17.67
CA LEU A 62 8.38 -2.16 18.00
C LEU A 62 8.35 -2.53 19.49
N PRO A 63 8.43 -1.59 20.46
CA PRO A 63 8.36 -1.96 21.87
C PRO A 63 7.05 -2.66 22.27
N ILE A 64 5.94 -2.28 21.64
CA ILE A 64 4.64 -2.92 21.86
C ILE A 64 4.64 -4.33 21.24
N LYS A 65 5.19 -4.45 20.03
CA LYS A 65 5.35 -5.76 19.37
C LYS A 65 6.22 -6.71 20.18
N ASP A 66 7.33 -6.24 20.73
CA ASP A 66 8.25 -7.05 21.52
C ASP A 66 7.61 -7.51 22.83
N LEU A 67 6.75 -6.67 23.43
CA LEU A 67 6.04 -7.00 24.68
C LEU A 67 4.87 -7.97 24.46
N TYR A 68 4.08 -7.79 23.41
CA TYR A 68 2.84 -8.53 23.19
C TYR A 68 2.93 -9.59 22.08
N GLY A 69 4.07 -9.70 21.39
CA GLY A 69 4.29 -10.62 20.28
C GLY A 69 3.61 -10.20 18.96
N LYS A 70 2.95 -9.04 18.91
CA LYS A 70 2.23 -8.55 17.72
C LYS A 70 2.16 -7.02 17.67
N PHE A 71 2.03 -6.46 16.47
CA PHE A 71 1.82 -5.03 16.30
C PHE A 71 0.52 -4.56 16.97
N PRO A 72 0.44 -3.28 17.42
CA PRO A 72 -0.76 -2.74 18.04
C PRO A 72 -1.95 -2.72 17.06
N GLU A 73 -3.11 -3.18 17.52
CA GLU A 73 -4.34 -3.21 16.70
C GLU A 73 -5.04 -1.84 16.60
N LEU A 74 -4.68 -0.88 17.48
CA LEU A 74 -5.20 0.49 17.49
C LEU A 74 -6.75 0.58 17.39
N LEU A 75 -7.46 -0.33 18.07
CA LEU A 75 -8.92 -0.53 17.95
C LEU A 75 -9.74 0.74 18.19
N GLU A 76 -9.33 1.57 19.16
CA GLU A 76 -9.99 2.84 19.47
C GLU A 76 -9.89 3.82 18.29
N VAL A 77 -8.71 3.91 17.68
CA VAL A 77 -8.48 4.75 16.48
C VAL A 77 -9.31 4.24 15.31
N MET A 78 -9.28 2.93 15.05
CA MET A 78 -10.08 2.31 13.98
C MET A 78 -11.58 2.55 14.17
N SER A 79 -12.06 2.50 15.42
CA SER A 79 -13.47 2.77 15.75
C SER A 79 -13.85 4.23 15.50
N VAL A 80 -12.98 5.18 15.86
CA VAL A 80 -13.21 6.61 15.56
C VAL A 80 -13.25 6.86 14.06
N VAL A 81 -12.28 6.31 13.30
CA VAL A 81 -12.24 6.45 11.84
C VAL A 81 -13.49 5.87 11.19
N ARG A 82 -13.91 4.66 11.58
CA ARG A 82 -15.13 4.02 11.08
C ARG A 82 -16.37 4.89 11.33
N ASN A 83 -16.53 5.44 12.53
CA ASN A 83 -17.69 6.27 12.86
C ASN A 83 -17.71 7.62 12.11
N ILE A 84 -16.56 8.12 11.64
CA ILE A 84 -16.47 9.35 10.86
C ILE A 84 -16.71 9.09 9.37
N TYR A 85 -16.13 8.01 8.82
CA TYR A 85 -16.07 7.78 7.38
C TYR A 85 -16.97 6.64 6.87
N GLY A 86 -17.57 5.86 7.77
CA GLY A 86 -18.45 4.75 7.45
C GLY A 86 -17.72 3.44 7.12
N ASP A 87 -18.50 2.37 6.98
CA ASP A 87 -17.98 1.02 6.73
C ASP A 87 -17.40 0.86 5.32
N ASP A 88 -17.98 1.51 4.31
CA ASP A 88 -17.47 1.51 2.93
C ASP A 88 -15.99 1.97 2.85
N PHE A 89 -15.59 2.90 3.72
CA PHE A 89 -14.21 3.36 3.80
C PHE A 89 -13.29 2.29 4.42
N MET A 90 -13.80 1.53 5.39
CA MET A 90 -13.05 0.47 6.07
C MET A 90 -12.78 -0.72 5.13
N GLU A 91 -13.74 -1.06 4.25
CA GLU A 91 -13.56 -2.13 3.25
C GLU A 91 -12.34 -1.91 2.34
N ILE A 92 -11.94 -0.66 2.11
CA ILE A 92 -10.75 -0.33 1.29
C ILE A 92 -9.48 -0.86 1.94
N PHE A 93 -9.37 -0.82 3.27
CA PHE A 93 -8.21 -1.34 3.99
C PHE A 93 -8.15 -2.87 3.91
N GLU A 94 -9.28 -3.55 4.12
CA GLU A 94 -9.37 -5.02 4.06
C GLU A 94 -8.92 -5.55 2.70
N ARG A 95 -9.50 -5.00 1.61
CA ARG A 95 -9.09 -5.37 0.24
C ARG A 95 -7.63 -5.03 -0.04
N GLY A 96 -7.13 -3.94 0.55
CA GLY A 96 -5.72 -3.54 0.44
C GLY A 96 -4.77 -4.59 1.03
N PHE A 97 -5.07 -5.09 2.23
CA PHE A 97 -4.27 -6.12 2.89
C PHE A 97 -4.30 -7.44 2.12
N ASP A 98 -5.47 -7.89 1.68
CA ASP A 98 -5.63 -9.12 0.90
C ASP A 98 -4.80 -9.11 -0.40
N ASN A 99 -4.74 -7.95 -1.07
CA ASN A 99 -3.98 -7.80 -2.31
C ASN A 99 -2.46 -7.79 -2.06
N LEU A 100 -2.01 -7.17 -0.96
CA LEU A 100 -0.61 -7.18 -0.56
C LEU A 100 -0.15 -8.61 -0.24
N GLU A 101 -0.91 -9.36 0.58
CA GLU A 101 -0.57 -10.72 0.98
C GLU A 101 -0.36 -11.63 -0.24
N LYS A 102 -1.31 -11.62 -1.19
CA LYS A 102 -1.19 -12.37 -2.47
C LYS A 102 0.06 -12.00 -3.26
N THR A 103 0.38 -10.71 -3.34
CA THR A 103 1.55 -10.21 -4.09
C THR A 103 2.88 -10.65 -3.44
N PHE A 104 2.94 -10.75 -2.12
CA PHE A 104 4.12 -11.23 -1.39
C PHE A 104 4.27 -12.75 -1.46
N ASP A 105 3.17 -13.50 -1.37
CA ASP A 105 3.19 -14.96 -1.45
C ASP A 105 3.63 -15.46 -2.83
N GLU A 106 3.21 -14.81 -3.91
CA GLU A 106 3.62 -15.15 -5.28
C GLU A 106 5.13 -14.93 -5.53
N LYS A 107 5.79 -14.05 -4.76
CA LYS A 107 7.24 -13.79 -4.83
C LYS A 107 8.05 -14.53 -3.76
N GLY A 108 7.40 -15.25 -2.85
CA GLY A 108 7.99 -15.76 -1.61
C GLY A 108 8.92 -16.99 -1.71
N VAL A 109 9.09 -17.60 -2.89
CA VAL A 109 9.87 -18.87 -2.98
C VAL A 109 11.37 -18.65 -3.30
N ASN A 110 11.79 -17.50 -3.85
CA ASN A 110 13.20 -17.32 -4.27
C ASN A 110 13.99 -16.23 -3.53
N SER A 111 13.37 -15.34 -2.76
CA SER A 111 14.05 -14.19 -2.14
C SER A 111 14.56 -14.45 -0.71
N THR A 112 13.94 -15.40 -0.01
CA THR A 112 14.18 -15.63 1.44
C THR A 112 15.49 -16.37 1.75
N LYS A 113 16.13 -17.03 0.76
CA LYS A 113 17.39 -17.76 1.02
C LYS A 113 18.66 -16.90 1.00
N THR A 114 18.62 -15.71 0.39
CA THR A 114 19.86 -14.92 0.21
C THR A 114 20.07 -13.90 1.33
N GLU A 115 18.99 -13.32 1.87
CA GLU A 115 19.11 -12.20 2.83
C GLU A 115 19.28 -12.64 4.29
N ALA A 116 18.80 -13.84 4.66
CA ALA A 116 19.06 -14.41 5.99
C ALA A 116 20.56 -14.62 6.26
N SER A 117 21.38 -14.81 5.23
CA SER A 117 22.84 -15.01 5.39
C SER A 117 23.63 -13.73 5.65
N LYS A 118 23.09 -12.54 5.34
CA LYS A 118 23.81 -11.27 5.53
C LYS A 118 23.68 -10.70 6.94
N VAL A 119 22.55 -10.94 7.62
CA VAL A 119 22.29 -10.41 8.96
C VAL A 119 23.15 -11.11 10.03
N GLU A 120 23.49 -12.39 9.85
CA GLU A 120 24.38 -13.13 10.76
C GLU A 120 25.88 -12.76 10.63
N SER A 121 26.28 -12.01 9.61
CA SER A 121 27.69 -11.61 9.42
C SER A 121 28.05 -10.24 10.00
N VAL A 122 27.08 -9.53 10.57
CA VAL A 122 27.24 -8.16 11.13
C VAL A 122 26.91 -8.11 12.63
N LEU A 123 26.62 -9.26 13.26
CA LEU A 123 26.55 -9.45 14.71
C LEU A 123 27.72 -10.30 15.17
#